data_AF-A0A061D5Z4-F1
#
_entry.id   AF-A0A061D5Z4-F1
#
_cell.length_a   1.000
_cell.length_b   1.000
_cell.length_c   1.000
_cell.angle_alpha   90.00
_cell.angle_beta   90.00
_cell.angle_gamma   90.00
#
_symmetry.space_group_name_H-M   'P 1'
#
loop_
_entity.id
_entity.type
_entity.pdbx_description
1 polymer ?
#
loop_
_entity_poly.entity_id
_entity_poly.type
_entity_poly.pdbx_seq_one_letter_code
_entity_poly.pdbx_strand_id
1 'polypeptide(L)'
;MTSLVFIVATILGCVSQTDGSRIRKSYTDTQLDLFKDIAKNLKEESEHIPTTAQVVENMKRLDDAEFKRLDERIAKETAQLSEEHSSCGTVNYERDYSHACPSEWTLQADGSCWGEHYTGPCEAIQTFKLFTKADKTKFEHRCCAFWPARGSRKRSVSTSALIGGLHGIVDPHDGHIVPPRQ
;
A
#
# COMPACT_ATOMS: atom_id res chain seq x y z
N MET A 1 -31.10 -104.87 -24.15
CA MET A 1 -29.88 -104.04 -23.98
C MET A 1 -29.90 -102.74 -24.80
N THR A 2 -31.08 -102.26 -25.22
CA THR A 2 -31.24 -101.03 -26.04
C THR A 2 -31.79 -99.84 -25.26
N SER A 3 -32.15 -99.99 -23.98
CA SER A 3 -32.78 -98.90 -23.20
C SER A 3 -31.79 -97.99 -22.45
N LEU A 4 -30.57 -98.48 -22.15
CA LEU A 4 -29.55 -97.68 -21.45
C LEU A 4 -28.68 -96.83 -22.38
N VAL A 5 -28.61 -97.17 -23.67
CA VAL A 5 -27.81 -96.42 -24.66
C VAL A 5 -28.49 -95.09 -25.04
N PHE A 6 -29.83 -95.04 -25.04
CA PHE A 6 -30.57 -93.80 -25.33
C PHE A 6 -30.51 -92.75 -24.22
N ILE A 7 -30.34 -93.16 -22.96
CA ILE A 7 -30.29 -92.24 -21.82
C ILE A 7 -28.89 -91.59 -21.70
N VAL A 8 -27.82 -92.30 -22.06
CA VAL A 8 -26.47 -91.71 -22.04
C VAL A 8 -26.29 -90.69 -23.18
N ALA A 9 -26.92 -90.90 -24.34
CA ALA A 9 -26.89 -89.97 -25.47
C ALA A 9 -27.62 -88.64 -25.18
N THR A 10 -28.68 -88.66 -24.38
CA THR A 10 -29.39 -87.42 -23.99
C THR A 10 -28.68 -86.65 -22.89
N ILE A 11 -27.92 -87.32 -22.02
CA ILE A 11 -27.12 -86.65 -20.98
C ILE A 11 -25.83 -86.06 -21.56
N LEU A 12 -25.20 -86.72 -22.56
CA LEU A 12 -24.05 -86.13 -23.29
C LEU A 12 -24.45 -85.01 -24.26
N GLY A 13 -25.70 -84.95 -24.72
CA GLY A 13 -26.20 -83.89 -25.60
C GLY A 13 -26.49 -82.55 -24.93
N CYS A 14 -26.61 -82.52 -23.59
CA CYS A 14 -26.94 -81.31 -22.84
C CYS A 14 -25.74 -80.56 -22.24
N VAL A 15 -24.50 -81.05 -22.41
CA VAL A 15 -23.29 -80.44 -21.81
C VAL A 15 -22.38 -79.83 -22.89
N SER A 16 -22.91 -78.98 -23.77
CA SER A 16 -22.07 -78.27 -24.76
C SER A 16 -22.41 -76.80 -25.01
N GLN A 17 -23.32 -76.17 -24.27
CA GLN A 17 -23.54 -74.73 -24.39
C GLN A 17 -23.78 -74.09 -23.03
N THR A 18 -22.72 -73.94 -22.23
CA THR A 18 -22.70 -72.88 -21.22
C THR A 18 -22.34 -71.57 -21.92
N ASP A 19 -23.35 -70.71 -22.06
CA ASP A 19 -23.34 -69.42 -22.75
C ASP A 19 -22.54 -68.34 -21.95
N GLY A 20 -21.29 -68.65 -21.59
CA GLY A 20 -20.40 -67.76 -20.82
C GLY A 20 -19.79 -66.63 -21.65
N SER A 21 -19.74 -66.78 -22.97
CA SER A 21 -19.16 -65.81 -23.90
C SER A 21 -20.09 -64.64 -24.21
N ARG A 22 -21.42 -64.85 -24.13
CA ARG A 22 -22.44 -63.87 -24.51
C ARG A 22 -22.77 -62.89 -23.38
N ILE A 23 -22.75 -63.36 -22.12
CA ILE A 23 -22.96 -62.52 -20.94
C ILE A 23 -21.77 -61.58 -20.68
N ARG A 24 -20.53 -62.04 -20.87
CA ARG A 24 -19.32 -61.19 -20.74
C ARG A 24 -19.25 -60.06 -21.76
N LYS A 25 -19.73 -60.29 -22.99
CA LYS A 25 -19.73 -59.29 -24.07
C LYS A 25 -20.66 -58.11 -23.76
N SER A 26 -21.84 -58.41 -23.23
CA SER A 26 -22.86 -57.41 -22.85
C SER A 26 -22.40 -56.41 -21.77
N TYR A 27 -21.72 -56.90 -20.73
CA TYR A 27 -21.16 -56.03 -19.67
C TYR A 27 -20.02 -55.14 -20.19
N THR A 28 -19.16 -55.67 -21.06
CA THR A 28 -18.07 -54.87 -21.67
C THR A 28 -18.58 -53.84 -22.68
N ASP A 29 -19.66 -54.14 -23.40
CA ASP A 29 -20.28 -53.22 -24.36
C ASP A 29 -20.96 -52.04 -23.64
N THR A 30 -21.68 -52.30 -22.54
CA THR A 30 -22.29 -51.25 -21.70
C THR A 30 -21.25 -50.37 -21.01
N GLN A 31 -20.13 -50.93 -20.54
CA GLN A 31 -19.00 -50.14 -20.02
C GLN A 31 -18.38 -49.26 -21.11
N LEU A 32 -18.19 -49.81 -22.32
CA LEU A 32 -17.61 -49.09 -23.44
C LEU A 32 -18.46 -47.90 -23.87
N ASP A 33 -19.79 -48.04 -23.86
CA ASP A 33 -20.70 -46.96 -24.22
C ASP A 33 -20.69 -45.84 -23.17
N LEU A 34 -20.61 -46.18 -21.87
CA LEU A 34 -20.39 -45.20 -20.81
C LEU A 34 -19.06 -44.45 -20.99
N PHE A 35 -17.96 -45.15 -21.31
CA PHE A 35 -16.68 -44.49 -21.57
C PHE A 35 -16.72 -43.55 -22.78
N LYS A 36 -17.45 -43.90 -23.83
CA LYS A 36 -17.66 -43.03 -25.00
C LYS A 36 -18.45 -41.79 -24.64
N ASP A 37 -19.51 -41.92 -23.83
CA ASP A 37 -20.32 -40.80 -23.38
C ASP A 37 -19.51 -39.84 -22.50
N ILE A 38 -18.72 -40.37 -21.57
CA ILE A 38 -17.82 -39.57 -20.73
C ILE A 38 -16.77 -38.88 -21.60
N ALA A 39 -16.16 -39.58 -22.55
CA ALA A 39 -15.16 -39.01 -23.45
C ALA A 39 -15.75 -37.91 -24.35
N LYS A 40 -17.00 -38.06 -24.78
CA LYS A 40 -17.73 -37.05 -25.54
C LYS A 40 -17.97 -35.79 -24.71
N ASN A 41 -18.48 -35.95 -23.48
CA ASN A 41 -18.75 -34.81 -22.59
C ASN A 41 -17.44 -34.08 -22.21
N LEU A 42 -16.38 -34.82 -21.89
CA LEU A 42 -15.06 -34.24 -21.61
C LEU A 42 -14.51 -33.46 -22.81
N LYS A 43 -14.74 -33.95 -24.03
CA LYS A 43 -14.32 -33.26 -25.24
C LYS A 43 -15.08 -31.94 -25.41
N GLU A 44 -16.41 -31.96 -25.29
CA GLU A 44 -17.26 -30.77 -25.38
C GLU A 44 -16.86 -29.72 -24.32
N GLU A 45 -16.62 -30.13 -23.07
CA GLU A 45 -16.17 -29.23 -22.00
C GLU A 45 -14.74 -28.71 -22.24
N SER A 46 -13.84 -29.54 -22.77
CA SER A 46 -12.46 -29.13 -23.06
C SER A 46 -12.37 -28.05 -24.14
N GLU A 47 -13.32 -28.02 -25.06
CA GLU A 47 -13.41 -26.99 -26.10
C GLU A 47 -13.79 -25.62 -25.52
N HIS A 48 -14.43 -25.58 -24.35
CA HIS A 48 -14.78 -24.33 -23.65
C HIS A 48 -13.69 -23.83 -22.70
N ILE A 49 -12.59 -24.57 -22.54
CA ILE A 49 -11.46 -24.12 -21.73
C ILE A 49 -10.72 -23.04 -22.52
N PRO A 50 -10.61 -21.81 -21.98
CA PRO A 50 -9.91 -20.75 -22.68
C PRO A 50 -8.45 -21.13 -22.89
N THR A 51 -7.95 -20.76 -24.06
CA THR A 51 -6.53 -20.93 -24.37
C THR A 51 -5.68 -20.06 -23.45
N THR A 52 -4.41 -20.44 -23.28
CA THR A 52 -3.45 -19.65 -22.51
C THR A 52 -3.35 -18.21 -23.01
N ALA A 53 -3.47 -17.98 -24.33
CA ALA A 53 -3.51 -16.65 -24.92
C ALA A 53 -4.72 -15.83 -24.45
N GLN A 54 -5.93 -16.43 -24.44
CA GLN A 54 -7.14 -15.77 -23.95
C GLN A 54 -7.07 -15.48 -22.45
N VAL A 55 -6.47 -16.37 -21.66
CA VAL A 55 -6.25 -16.15 -20.22
C VAL A 55 -5.30 -14.96 -20.01
N VAL A 56 -4.18 -14.90 -20.73
CA VAL A 56 -3.22 -13.79 -20.64
C VAL A 56 -3.84 -12.47 -21.08
N GLU A 57 -4.65 -12.47 -22.13
CA GLU A 57 -5.37 -11.27 -22.59
C GLU A 57 -6.38 -10.78 -21.54
N ASN A 58 -7.14 -11.70 -20.94
CA ASN A 58 -8.06 -11.37 -19.86
C ASN A 58 -7.35 -10.82 -18.63
N MET A 59 -6.21 -11.39 -18.26
CA MET A 59 -5.37 -10.86 -17.16
C MET A 59 -4.93 -9.43 -17.45
N LYS A 60 -4.35 -9.17 -18.63
CA LYS A 60 -3.94 -7.82 -19.04
C LYS A 60 -5.10 -6.83 -18.96
N ARG A 61 -6.27 -7.20 -19.48
CA ARG A 61 -7.45 -6.33 -19.46
C ARG A 61 -7.93 -6.03 -18.04
N LEU A 62 -7.87 -7.00 -17.13
CA LEU A 62 -8.24 -6.81 -15.74
C LEU A 62 -7.23 -5.92 -15.02
N ASP A 63 -5.93 -6.17 -15.23
CA ASP A 63 -4.85 -5.38 -14.67
C ASP A 63 -4.96 -3.92 -15.14
N ASP A 64 -5.14 -3.67 -16.44
CA ASP A 64 -5.30 -2.33 -17.01
C ASP A 64 -6.51 -1.59 -16.41
N ALA A 65 -7.63 -2.30 -16.21
CA ALA A 65 -8.83 -1.71 -15.62
C ALA A 65 -8.65 -1.36 -14.14
N GLU A 66 -7.96 -2.22 -13.38
CA GLU A 66 -7.64 -1.95 -11.97
C GLU A 66 -6.62 -0.82 -11.85
N PHE A 67 -5.54 -0.83 -12.64
CA PHE A 67 -4.57 0.26 -12.65
C PHE A 67 -5.22 1.60 -12.96
N LYS A 68 -6.13 1.64 -13.94
CA LYS A 68 -6.89 2.85 -14.25
C LYS A 68 -7.72 3.35 -13.05
N ARG A 69 -8.40 2.46 -12.32
CA ARG A 69 -9.17 2.84 -11.12
C ARG A 69 -8.27 3.34 -9.99
N LEU A 70 -7.09 2.74 -9.84
CA LEU A 70 -6.09 3.17 -8.87
C LEU A 70 -5.58 4.57 -9.20
N ASP A 71 -5.24 4.82 -10.46
CA ASP A 71 -4.79 6.13 -10.93
C ASP A 71 -5.86 7.22 -10.73
N GLU A 72 -7.13 6.91 -11.02
CA GLU A 72 -8.26 7.82 -10.75
C GLU A 72 -8.41 8.14 -9.26
N ARG A 73 -8.25 7.14 -8.38
CA ARG A 73 -8.30 7.35 -6.91
C ARG A 73 -7.13 8.20 -6.42
N ILE A 74 -5.91 7.91 -6.86
CA ILE A 74 -4.71 8.70 -6.53
C ILE A 74 -4.89 10.14 -7.03
N ALA A 75 -5.39 10.35 -8.24
CA ALA A 75 -5.64 11.69 -8.78
C ALA A 75 -6.65 12.47 -7.93
N LYS A 76 -7.73 11.81 -7.48
CA LYS A 76 -8.72 12.43 -6.59
C LYS A 76 -8.15 12.75 -5.21
N GLU A 77 -7.43 11.80 -4.59
CA GLU A 77 -6.80 11.98 -3.28
C GLU A 77 -5.73 13.07 -3.34
N THR A 78 -4.89 13.10 -4.37
CA THR A 78 -3.86 14.13 -4.54
C THR A 78 -4.44 15.52 -4.80
N ALA A 79 -5.54 15.63 -5.55
CA ALA A 79 -6.28 16.88 -5.67
C ALA A 79 -6.83 17.35 -4.32
N GLN A 80 -7.45 16.46 -3.55
CA GLN A 80 -7.95 16.75 -2.19
C GLN A 80 -6.84 17.12 -1.21
N LEU A 81 -5.72 16.39 -1.22
CA LEU A 81 -4.54 16.65 -0.37
C LEU A 81 -3.86 17.99 -0.69
N SER A 82 -3.95 18.45 -1.93
CA SER A 82 -3.44 19.77 -2.33
C SER A 82 -4.27 20.91 -1.74
N GLU A 83 -5.56 20.69 -1.46
CA GLU A 83 -6.43 21.66 -0.81
C GLU A 83 -6.27 21.64 0.72
N GLU A 84 -6.00 20.48 1.34
CA GLU A 84 -5.84 20.37 2.80
C GLU A 84 -4.46 20.74 3.35
N HIS A 85 -3.36 20.57 2.59
CA HIS A 85 -2.02 21.04 3.03
C HIS A 85 -1.76 22.52 2.72
N SER A 86 -2.77 23.27 2.32
CA SER A 86 -2.66 24.68 1.91
C SER A 86 -2.85 25.70 3.05
N SER A 87 -2.81 25.30 4.32
CA SER A 87 -2.94 26.23 5.45
C SER A 87 -1.61 26.56 6.15
N CYS A 88 -0.47 26.31 5.51
CA CYS A 88 0.76 26.98 5.95
C CYS A 88 0.70 28.43 5.43
N GLY A 89 0.56 29.40 6.34
CA GLY A 89 0.37 30.81 5.98
C GLY A 89 1.36 31.29 4.92
N THR A 90 0.88 32.05 3.93
CA THR A 90 1.77 32.64 2.94
C THR A 90 2.55 33.80 3.55
N VAL A 91 3.79 33.89 3.14
CA VAL A 91 4.85 34.73 3.69
C VAL A 91 5.39 35.65 2.62
N ASN A 92 5.41 36.94 2.90
CA ASN A 92 5.85 37.96 1.95
C ASN A 92 7.32 38.38 2.18
N TYR A 93 8.24 37.41 2.13
CA TYR A 93 9.68 37.69 2.18
C TYR A 93 10.50 36.57 1.54
N GLU A 94 11.68 36.91 1.03
CA GLU A 94 12.59 35.94 0.42
C GLU A 94 13.30 35.08 1.49
N ARG A 95 13.26 33.76 1.31
CA ARG A 95 13.83 32.78 2.23
C ARG A 95 15.34 32.67 2.16
N ASP A 96 15.97 32.57 3.31
CA ASP A 96 17.40 32.27 3.46
C ASP A 96 17.64 30.80 3.84
N TYR A 97 17.78 29.97 2.80
CA TYR A 97 18.08 28.55 2.96
C TYR A 97 19.54 28.26 3.35
N SER A 98 20.38 29.29 3.53
CA SER A 98 21.73 29.10 4.09
C SER A 98 21.68 28.76 5.59
N HIS A 99 20.57 29.07 6.26
CA HIS A 99 20.36 28.68 7.65
C HIS A 99 20.21 27.17 7.80
N ALA A 100 20.82 26.65 8.87
CA ALA A 100 20.79 25.23 9.20
C ALA A 100 19.38 24.75 9.58
N CYS A 101 18.65 25.57 10.35
CA CYS A 101 17.32 25.28 10.85
C CYS A 101 16.27 26.28 10.34
N PRO A 102 14.98 25.90 10.32
CA PRO A 102 13.87 26.83 10.17
C PRO A 102 13.87 27.93 11.25
N SER A 103 13.05 28.96 11.04
CA SER A 103 12.81 30.01 12.02
C SER A 103 12.16 29.41 13.27
N GLU A 104 12.53 29.92 14.45
CA GLU A 104 12.06 29.40 15.75
C GLU A 104 12.45 27.94 16.05
N TRP A 105 13.40 27.38 15.31
CA TRP A 105 13.97 26.06 15.58
C TRP A 105 15.38 26.17 16.12
N THR A 106 15.69 25.37 17.14
CA THR A 106 16.98 25.36 17.83
C THR A 106 17.88 24.31 17.23
N LEU A 107 19.09 24.72 16.81
CA LEU A 107 20.13 23.80 16.37
C LEU A 107 20.73 23.07 17.57
N GLN A 108 20.60 21.75 17.59
CA GLN A 108 21.15 20.86 18.60
C GLN A 108 22.63 20.55 18.33
N ALA A 109 23.33 20.04 19.35
CA ALA A 109 24.76 19.73 19.27
C ALA A 109 25.08 18.61 18.26
N ASP A 110 24.16 17.68 18.03
CA ASP A 110 24.26 16.64 17.01
C ASP A 110 24.01 17.17 15.58
N GLY A 111 23.60 18.44 15.46
CA GLY A 111 23.23 19.11 14.23
C GLY A 111 21.85 18.72 13.68
N SER A 112 20.97 18.21 14.55
CA SER A 112 19.53 18.22 14.32
C SER A 112 18.94 19.59 14.69
N CYS A 113 17.75 19.88 14.17
CA CYS A 113 16.99 21.08 14.49
C CYS A 113 15.74 20.66 15.25
N TRP A 114 15.45 21.34 16.36
CA TRP A 114 14.29 21.06 17.20
C TRP A 114 13.37 22.28 17.25
N GLY A 115 12.14 22.12 16.79
CA GLY A 115 11.06 23.09 16.96
C GLY A 115 10.31 22.84 18.27
N GLU A 116 10.77 23.44 19.36
CA GLU A 116 10.16 23.28 20.70
C GLU A 116 8.67 23.65 20.73
N HIS A 117 8.27 24.65 19.94
CA HIS A 117 6.89 25.14 19.83
C HIS A 117 6.25 24.80 18.48
N TYR A 118 6.78 23.81 17.77
CA TYR A 118 6.29 23.44 16.46
C TYR A 118 4.96 22.66 16.56
N THR A 119 3.92 23.19 15.92
CA THR A 119 2.56 22.63 15.89
C THR A 119 2.13 22.16 14.50
N GLY A 120 3.08 22.09 13.56
CA GLY A 120 2.80 21.65 12.20
C GLY A 120 2.67 20.12 12.07
N PRO A 121 2.39 19.62 10.86
CA PRO A 121 2.01 18.23 10.63
C PRO A 121 3.19 17.24 10.63
N CYS A 122 4.44 17.71 10.69
CA CYS A 122 5.63 16.87 10.61
C CYS A 122 6.25 16.59 11.99
N GLU A 123 7.40 15.91 12.00
CA GLU A 123 8.18 15.73 13.22
C GLU A 123 8.86 17.04 13.65
N ALA A 124 8.90 17.27 14.97
CA ALA A 124 9.50 18.48 15.54
C ALA A 124 11.04 18.44 15.61
N ILE A 125 11.66 17.28 15.37
CA ILE A 125 13.13 17.11 15.36
C ILE A 125 13.53 16.56 14.00
N GLN A 126 14.38 17.30 13.27
CA GLN A 126 14.82 16.89 11.94
C GLN A 126 16.22 17.41 11.62
N THR A 127 17.01 16.66 10.84
CA THR A 127 18.29 17.13 10.30
C THR A 127 18.17 17.59 8.85
N PHE A 128 18.82 18.71 8.53
CA PHE A 128 18.84 19.31 7.19
C PHE A 128 20.25 19.38 6.58
N LYS A 129 21.22 18.66 7.15
CA LYS A 129 22.64 18.72 6.70
C LYS A 129 22.83 18.32 5.23
N LEU A 130 22.05 17.35 4.76
CA LEU A 130 22.13 16.83 3.39
C LEU A 130 21.05 17.42 2.46
N PHE A 131 20.25 18.38 2.95
CA PHE A 131 19.14 18.91 2.19
C PHE A 131 19.61 20.00 1.23
N THR A 132 19.23 19.87 -0.04
CA THR A 132 19.42 20.96 -1.00
C THR A 132 18.41 22.08 -0.73
N LYS A 133 18.60 23.24 -1.39
CA LYS A 133 17.62 24.34 -1.34
C LYS A 133 16.21 23.85 -1.73
N ALA A 134 16.11 23.03 -2.78
CA ALA A 134 14.83 22.50 -3.25
C ALA A 134 14.18 21.58 -2.20
N ASP A 135 14.96 20.77 -1.49
CA ASP A 135 14.45 19.88 -0.45
C ASP A 135 13.95 20.67 0.76
N LYS A 136 14.69 21.72 1.17
CA LYS A 136 14.25 22.63 2.23
C LYS A 136 12.95 23.34 1.87
N THR A 137 12.80 23.81 0.62
CA THR A 137 11.53 24.40 0.14
C THR A 137 10.38 23.39 0.18
N LYS A 138 10.60 22.14 -0.27
CA LYS A 138 9.57 21.09 -0.18
C LYS A 138 9.18 20.77 1.26
N PHE A 139 10.15 20.75 2.17
CA PHE A 139 9.91 20.54 3.60
C PHE A 139 9.10 21.70 4.18
N GLU A 140 9.49 22.95 3.89
CA GLU A 140 8.78 24.15 4.33
C GLU A 140 7.30 24.11 3.99
N HIS A 141 6.95 23.81 2.73
CA HIS A 141 5.56 23.74 2.28
C HIS A 141 4.79 22.58 2.91
N ARG A 142 5.43 21.41 3.05
CA ARG A 142 4.78 20.22 3.61
C ARG A 142 4.56 20.33 5.12
N CYS A 143 5.52 20.95 5.81
CA CYS A 143 5.62 20.94 7.26
C CYS A 143 5.27 22.29 7.89
N CYS A 144 4.93 23.33 7.12
CA CYS A 144 4.66 24.66 7.68
C CYS A 144 5.84 25.23 8.50
N ALA A 145 7.07 24.83 8.17
CA ALA A 145 8.29 25.22 8.90
C ALA A 145 9.12 26.17 8.03
N PHE A 146 9.06 27.46 8.34
CA PHE A 146 9.55 28.52 7.47
C PHE A 146 11.00 28.92 7.74
N TRP A 147 11.83 29.00 6.70
CA TRP A 147 13.20 29.51 6.83
C TRP A 147 13.23 31.02 7.07
N PRO A 148 14.25 31.54 7.78
CA PRO A 148 14.36 32.96 8.08
C PRO A 148 14.51 33.83 6.82
N ALA A 149 14.22 35.12 6.95
CA ALA A 149 14.30 36.05 5.83
C ALA A 149 15.74 36.33 5.41
N ARG A 150 15.97 36.50 4.11
CA ARG A 150 17.27 36.92 3.58
C ARG A 150 17.65 38.29 4.14
N GLY A 151 18.77 38.35 4.85
CA GLY A 151 19.22 39.57 5.53
C GLY A 151 18.69 39.74 6.96
N SER A 152 17.93 38.77 7.48
CA SER A 152 17.66 38.73 8.92
C SER A 152 18.97 38.44 9.66
N ARG A 153 19.42 39.38 10.50
CA ARG A 153 20.62 39.17 11.30
C ARG A 153 20.37 37.95 12.20
N LYS A 154 21.35 37.06 12.30
CA LYS A 154 21.39 36.06 13.37
C LYS A 154 21.22 36.82 14.67
N ARG A 155 20.04 36.76 15.29
CA ARG A 155 19.92 37.09 16.70
C ARG A 155 20.66 35.98 17.40
N SER A 156 21.98 36.13 17.52
CA SER A 156 22.66 35.57 18.67
C SER A 156 21.91 36.15 19.86
N VAL A 157 21.10 35.35 20.52
CA VAL A 157 20.78 35.65 21.90
C VAL A 157 22.13 35.61 22.58
N SER A 158 22.76 36.78 22.68
CA SER A 158 23.87 36.96 23.59
C SER A 158 23.22 36.78 24.95
N THR A 159 23.47 35.63 25.58
CA THR A 159 23.20 35.37 26.99
C THR A 159 24.10 36.24 27.87
N SER A 160 24.25 37.52 27.51
CA SER A 160 24.77 38.61 28.34
C SER A 160 23.77 39.76 28.46
N ALA A 161 22.58 39.65 27.85
CA ALA A 161 21.45 40.55 28.08
C ALA A 161 20.27 39.88 28.83
N LEU A 162 20.53 38.76 29.50
CA LEU A 162 19.67 38.21 30.57
C LEU A 162 20.47 38.25 31.87
N ILE A 163 20.85 39.44 32.32
CA ILE A 163 21.27 39.62 33.71
C ILE A 163 20.12 40.28 34.45
N GLY A 164 19.58 39.56 35.43
CA GLY A 164 18.66 40.06 36.43
C GLY A 164 17.25 39.52 36.25
N GLY A 165 16.94 38.42 36.95
CA GLY A 165 15.54 38.14 37.26
C GLY A 165 14.95 39.39 37.90
N LEU A 166 13.88 39.91 37.30
CA LEU A 166 13.20 41.13 37.75
C LEU A 166 12.49 40.86 39.08
N HIS A 167 13.23 40.85 40.18
CA HIS A 167 12.69 40.92 41.54
C HIS A 167 12.69 42.39 41.97
N GLY A 168 11.53 43.03 41.88
CA GLY A 168 11.29 44.41 42.29
C GLY A 168 9.79 44.69 42.38
N ILE A 169 9.42 45.79 43.04
CA ILE A 169 8.02 46.22 43.14
C ILE A 169 7.62 46.82 41.79
N VAL A 170 6.47 46.40 41.26
CA VAL A 170 5.88 46.97 40.04
C VAL A 170 5.20 48.30 40.39
N ASP A 171 5.54 49.38 39.67
CA ASP A 171 4.87 50.66 39.82
C ASP A 171 3.40 50.55 39.33
N PRO A 172 2.39 50.94 40.14
CA PRO A 172 0.98 50.80 39.78
C PRO A 172 0.51 51.71 38.62
N HIS A 173 1.26 52.76 38.27
CA HIS A 173 0.83 53.75 37.29
C HIS A 173 1.33 53.46 35.87
N ASP A 174 2.50 52.85 35.73
CA ASP A 174 3.10 52.58 34.41
C ASP A 174 3.53 51.11 34.21
N GLY A 175 3.45 50.27 35.26
CA GLY A 175 3.75 48.85 35.18
C GLY A 175 5.26 48.55 35.07
N HIS A 176 6.12 49.53 35.29
CA HIS A 176 7.57 49.31 35.28
C HIS A 176 8.06 48.71 36.61
N ILE A 177 9.07 47.85 36.54
CA ILE A 177 9.65 47.20 37.73
C ILE A 177 10.72 48.11 38.29
N VAL A 178 10.49 48.64 39.49
CA VAL A 178 11.44 49.53 40.17
C VAL A 178 12.51 48.66 40.85
N PRO A 179 13.80 48.81 40.50
CA PRO A 179 14.86 48.07 41.16
C PRO A 179 15.00 48.51 42.63
N PRO A 180 15.35 47.60 43.56
CA PRO A 180 15.56 47.96 44.96
C PRO A 180 16.70 48.99 45.08
N ARG A 181 16.48 50.05 45.86
CA ARG A 181 17.52 51.07 46.13
C ARG A 181 18.70 50.39 46.85
N GLN A 182 19.91 50.61 46.34
CA GLN A 182 21.15 50.29 47.07
C GLN A 182 21.41 51.32 48.16
#